data_AF-A0A1V5R9Y5-F1
#
_entry.id   AF-A0A1V5R9Y5-F1
#
_cell.length_a   1.000
_cell.length_b   1.000
_cell.length_c   1.000
_cell.angle_alpha   90.00
_cell.angle_beta   90.00
_cell.angle_gamma   90.00
#
_symmetry.space_group_name_H-M   'P 1'
#
loop_
_entity.id
_entity.type
_entity.pdbx_description
1 polymer ?
#
loop_
_entity_poly.entity_id
_entity_poly.type
_entity_poly.pdbx_seq_one_letter_code
_entity_poly.pdbx_strand_id
1 'polypeptide(L)'
;MSRRLNLIALIALVLMMVVAPVQAQDAGTKQVGLVIAFPDGTQHTEVVTVPADATTFDALKAAKIELASQETSFGPAVCSINKTGCPADDCFCNDKEFWAYFHLDNGQWASAMEGVGAYVPAAGAVEGFAWSASDENFNPTVKPAVMTFAQLASSSGSGAGQNSVLLIVAIIAVIVIAALVVLYLRRAKR
;
A
#
# COMPACT_ATOMS: atom_id res chain seq x y z
N MET A 1 -5.96 -52.62 2.06
CA MET A 1 -6.39 -51.48 1.19
C MET A 1 -6.66 -50.20 1.97
N SER A 2 -7.31 -50.24 3.15
CA SER A 2 -7.60 -49.10 4.02
C SER A 2 -6.38 -48.28 4.49
N ARG A 3 -5.26 -48.93 4.86
CA ARG A 3 -4.03 -48.21 5.27
C ARG A 3 -3.38 -47.36 4.19
N ARG A 4 -3.48 -47.78 2.91
CA ARG A 4 -2.89 -47.03 1.78
C ARG A 4 -3.79 -45.88 1.33
N LEU A 5 -5.10 -46.02 1.48
CA LEU A 5 -6.08 -44.97 1.20
C LEU A 5 -5.97 -43.82 2.22
N ASN A 6 -5.80 -44.16 3.50
CA ASN A 6 -5.62 -43.17 4.57
C ASN A 6 -4.31 -42.38 4.41
N LEU A 7 -3.24 -43.02 3.91
CA LEU A 7 -1.96 -42.36 3.69
C LEU A 7 -2.04 -41.28 2.60
N ILE A 8 -2.77 -41.56 1.51
CA ILE A 8 -2.92 -40.63 0.38
C ILE A 8 -3.82 -39.45 0.75
N ALA A 9 -4.90 -39.69 1.50
CA ALA A 9 -5.77 -38.63 2.01
C ALA A 9 -5.02 -37.68 2.98
N LEU A 10 -4.14 -38.24 3.82
CA LEU A 10 -3.27 -37.44 4.70
C LEU A 10 -2.28 -36.58 3.92
N ILE A 11 -1.65 -37.12 2.88
CA ILE A 11 -0.69 -36.36 2.05
C ILE A 11 -1.40 -35.22 1.30
N ALA A 12 -2.61 -35.46 0.77
CA ALA A 12 -3.40 -34.42 0.09
C ALA A 12 -3.86 -33.30 1.04
N LEU A 13 -4.24 -33.65 2.28
CA LEU A 13 -4.60 -32.68 3.31
C LEU A 13 -3.39 -31.82 3.73
N VAL A 14 -2.21 -32.43 3.85
CA VAL A 14 -0.97 -31.72 4.19
C VAL A 14 -0.54 -30.77 3.06
N LEU A 15 -0.67 -31.19 1.78
CA LEU A 15 -0.35 -30.32 0.65
C LEU A 15 -1.29 -29.09 0.53
N MET A 16 -2.55 -29.19 0.95
CA MET A 16 -3.48 -28.06 0.96
C MET A 16 -3.11 -26.96 1.97
N MET A 17 -2.33 -27.28 3.01
CA MET A 17 -1.92 -26.30 4.02
C MET A 17 -0.70 -25.43 3.61
N VAL A 18 -0.02 -25.74 2.50
CA VAL A 18 1.27 -25.09 2.15
C VAL A 18 1.11 -23.84 1.27
N VAL A 19 -0.11 -23.45 0.88
CA VAL A 19 -0.34 -22.28 0.01
C VAL A 19 -0.75 -21.02 0.80
N ALA A 20 -0.37 -20.92 2.07
CA ALA A 20 -0.45 -19.65 2.77
C ALA A 20 0.65 -18.73 2.20
N PRO A 21 0.33 -17.53 1.67
CA PRO A 21 1.36 -16.56 1.35
C PRO A 21 2.01 -16.17 2.69
N VAL A 22 3.21 -16.68 2.94
CA VAL A 22 4.06 -16.14 4.00
C VAL A 22 4.42 -14.74 3.55
N GLN A 23 3.67 -13.74 4.01
CA GLN A 23 4.11 -12.36 3.93
C GLN A 23 5.26 -12.23 4.93
N ALA A 24 6.48 -12.39 4.44
CA ALA A 24 7.65 -12.00 5.19
C ALA A 24 7.60 -10.47 5.34
N GLN A 25 7.13 -9.99 6.48
CA GLN A 25 7.35 -8.61 6.90
C GLN A 25 8.84 -8.50 7.25
N ASP A 26 9.59 -7.77 6.43
CA ASP A 26 10.99 -7.46 6.73
C ASP A 26 11.02 -6.54 7.96
N ALA A 27 11.53 -7.05 9.09
CA ALA A 27 11.45 -6.42 10.40
C ALA A 27 12.15 -5.04 10.46
N GLY A 28 12.93 -4.67 9.44
CA GLY A 28 13.54 -3.34 9.32
C GLY A 28 12.70 -2.31 8.56
N THR A 29 11.56 -2.69 8.00
CA THR A 29 10.75 -1.82 7.13
C THR A 29 9.28 -1.79 7.52
N LYS A 30 8.57 -0.75 7.09
CA LYS A 30 7.12 -0.61 7.19
C LYS A 30 6.55 -0.12 5.86
N GLN A 31 5.26 -0.36 5.67
CA GLN A 31 4.51 0.21 4.56
C GLN A 31 3.67 1.39 5.03
N VAL A 32 3.59 2.44 4.23
CA VAL A 32 2.79 3.64 4.47
C VAL A 32 1.97 3.93 3.22
N GLY A 33 0.68 4.20 3.40
CA GLY A 33 -0.20 4.66 2.34
C GLY A 33 -0.13 6.18 2.20
N LEU A 34 -0.11 6.66 0.96
CA LEU A 34 -0.15 8.09 0.63
C LEU A 34 -1.38 8.37 -0.23
N VAL A 35 -2.13 9.41 0.13
CA VAL A 35 -3.22 9.95 -0.69
C VAL A 35 -2.98 11.45 -0.89
N ILE A 36 -2.67 11.85 -2.12
CA ILE A 36 -2.30 13.22 -2.46
C ILE A 36 -3.35 13.76 -3.43
N ALA A 37 -4.09 14.79 -3.02
CA ALA A 37 -5.13 15.42 -3.83
C ALA A 37 -4.63 16.72 -4.48
N PHE A 38 -4.92 16.84 -5.78
CA PHE A 38 -4.55 17.99 -6.60
C PHE A 38 -5.76 18.92 -6.85
N PRO A 39 -5.54 20.19 -7.21
CA PRO A 39 -6.62 21.17 -7.43
C PRO A 39 -7.60 20.81 -8.54
N ASP A 40 -7.17 20.01 -9.52
CA ASP A 40 -7.99 19.54 -10.63
C ASP A 40 -8.92 18.35 -10.26
N GLY A 41 -8.90 17.94 -9.00
CA GLY A 41 -9.67 16.80 -8.48
C GLY A 41 -9.03 15.45 -8.73
N THR A 42 -7.86 15.39 -9.40
CA THR A 42 -7.08 14.16 -9.52
C THR A 42 -6.36 13.84 -8.21
N GLN A 43 -5.94 12.59 -8.07
CA GLN A 43 -5.20 12.14 -6.89
C GLN A 43 -4.05 11.21 -7.28
N HIS A 44 -2.92 11.34 -6.58
CA HIS A 44 -1.87 10.32 -6.55
C HIS A 44 -2.05 9.45 -5.32
N THR A 45 -2.09 8.14 -5.50
CA THR A 45 -2.29 7.18 -4.41
C THR A 45 -1.29 6.06 -4.51
N GLU A 46 -0.56 5.79 -3.43
CA GLU A 46 0.52 4.82 -3.46
C GLU A 46 0.74 4.20 -2.08
N VAL A 47 1.20 2.94 -2.06
CA VAL A 47 1.81 2.34 -0.87
C VAL A 47 3.31 2.31 -1.09
N VAL A 48 4.05 2.94 -0.18
CA VAL A 48 5.52 2.93 -0.18
C VAL A 48 6.06 2.04 0.93
N THR A 49 7.17 1.37 0.67
CA THR A 49 7.93 0.63 1.69
C THR A 49 9.13 1.48 2.12
N VAL A 50 9.26 1.75 3.41
CA VAL A 50 10.29 2.61 4.00
C VAL A 50 10.89 1.95 5.26
N PRO A 51 12.06 2.39 5.77
CA PRO A 51 12.56 1.94 7.08
C PRO A 51 11.53 2.09 8.21
N ALA A 52 11.60 1.23 9.23
CA ALA A 52 10.62 1.21 10.32
C ALA A 52 10.54 2.54 11.10
N ASP A 53 11.67 3.25 11.22
CA ASP A 53 11.81 4.55 11.88
C ASP A 53 11.61 5.75 10.92
N ALA A 54 11.35 5.49 9.64
CA ALA A 54 11.19 6.53 8.62
C ALA A 54 10.00 7.47 8.90
N THR A 55 10.19 8.74 8.58
CA THR A 55 9.18 9.80 8.74
C THR A 55 8.19 9.83 7.57
N THR A 56 7.12 10.62 7.66
CA THR A 56 6.25 10.87 6.50
C THR A 56 7.00 11.53 5.34
N PHE A 57 7.99 12.38 5.64
CA PHE A 57 8.82 12.98 4.61
C PHE A 57 9.65 11.93 3.85
N ASP A 58 10.15 10.91 4.54
CA ASP A 58 10.82 9.77 3.90
C ASP A 58 9.86 8.97 3.03
N ALA A 59 8.60 8.81 3.46
CA ALA A 59 7.55 8.21 2.65
C ALA A 59 7.27 9.02 1.36
N LEU A 60 7.18 10.35 1.45
CA LEU A 60 7.04 11.22 0.28
C LEU A 60 8.24 11.12 -0.68
N LYS A 61 9.47 11.06 -0.17
CA LYS A 61 10.69 10.87 -0.99
C LYS A 61 10.73 9.50 -1.68
N ALA A 62 10.13 8.48 -1.08
CA ALA A 62 10.06 7.13 -1.64
C ALA A 62 8.93 6.96 -2.68
N ALA A 63 7.96 7.87 -2.70
CA ALA A 63 6.82 7.82 -3.61
C ALA A 63 7.20 8.20 -5.05
N LYS A 64 6.40 7.75 -6.01
CA LYS A 64 6.55 8.05 -7.44
C LYS A 64 5.96 9.40 -7.78
N ILE A 65 6.49 10.44 -7.14
CA ILE A 65 6.09 11.84 -7.31
C ILE A 65 7.32 12.72 -7.54
N GLU A 66 7.14 13.83 -8.24
CA GLU A 66 8.14 14.91 -8.28
C GLU A 66 7.95 15.76 -7.02
N LEU A 67 8.78 15.54 -6.00
CA LEU A 67 8.75 16.30 -4.74
C LEU A 67 9.77 17.46 -4.79
N ALA A 68 9.30 18.67 -4.50
CA ALA A 68 10.16 19.79 -4.17
C ALA A 68 9.94 20.18 -2.69
N SER A 69 11.03 20.37 -1.97
CA SER A 69 11.02 20.66 -0.54
C SER A 69 12.11 21.65 -0.17
N GLN A 70 11.93 22.35 0.94
CA GLN A 70 12.90 23.28 1.50
C GLN A 70 13.12 22.97 2.98
N GLU A 71 14.39 22.89 3.41
CA GLU A 71 14.71 22.78 4.82
C GLU A 71 14.45 24.12 5.53
N THR A 72 13.72 24.07 6.63
CA THR A 72 13.41 25.22 7.48
C THR A 72 13.88 24.99 8.91
N SER A 73 13.76 26.01 9.76
CA SER A 73 14.04 25.84 11.21
C SER A 73 13.08 24.87 11.93
N PHE A 74 11.95 24.52 11.30
CA PHE A 74 10.96 23.58 11.81
C PHE A 74 10.99 22.21 11.11
N GLY A 75 11.99 21.96 10.25
CA GLY A 75 12.12 20.76 9.43
C GLY A 75 11.76 20.98 7.95
N PRO A 76 11.66 19.90 7.15
CA PRO A 76 11.41 19.99 5.73
C PRO A 76 9.96 20.44 5.44
N ALA A 77 9.83 21.53 4.71
CA ALA A 77 8.56 21.99 4.16
C ALA A 77 8.31 21.35 2.79
N VAL A 78 7.06 20.94 2.53
CA VAL A 78 6.63 20.44 1.22
C VAL A 78 6.22 21.64 0.36
N CYS A 79 7.03 21.97 -0.64
CA CYS A 79 6.82 23.15 -1.49
C CYS A 79 5.92 22.82 -2.68
N SER A 80 6.26 21.75 -3.40
CA SER A 80 5.43 21.25 -4.49
C SER A 80 5.49 19.73 -4.63
N ILE A 81 4.40 19.19 -5.18
CA ILE A 81 4.28 17.79 -5.60
C ILE A 81 3.77 17.80 -7.04
N ASN A 82 4.44 17.06 -7.94
CA ASN A 82 4.08 16.97 -9.35
C ASN A 82 3.84 18.35 -9.99
N LYS A 83 4.73 19.30 -9.69
CA LYS A 83 4.70 20.69 -10.17
C LYS A 83 3.53 21.54 -9.67
N THR A 84 2.72 21.00 -8.75
CA THR A 84 1.67 21.75 -8.06
C THR A 84 2.22 22.31 -6.75
N GLY A 85 2.14 23.63 -6.60
CA GLY A 85 2.64 24.37 -5.44
C GLY A 85 3.77 25.33 -5.82
N CYS A 86 4.67 25.56 -4.88
CA CYS A 86 5.77 26.52 -5.02
C CYS A 86 7.11 25.85 -5.38
N PRO A 87 8.04 26.59 -6.03
CA PRO A 87 9.40 26.11 -6.25
C PRO A 87 10.17 26.00 -4.93
N ALA A 88 11.22 25.18 -4.89
CA ALA A 88 11.95 24.88 -3.65
C ALA A 88 12.75 26.07 -3.07
N ASP A 89 13.15 27.02 -3.91
CA ASP A 89 13.86 28.24 -3.51
C ASP A 89 12.94 29.34 -2.97
N ASP A 90 11.63 29.23 -3.23
CA ASP A 90 10.59 30.10 -2.68
C ASP A 90 9.37 29.27 -2.25
N CYS A 91 9.56 28.41 -1.25
CA CYS A 91 8.58 27.41 -0.81
C CYS A 91 7.23 28.00 -0.38
N PHE A 92 7.21 29.28 -0.01
CA PHE A 92 6.05 30.02 0.48
C PHE A 92 5.66 31.16 -0.48
N CYS A 93 5.85 30.94 -1.78
CA CYS A 93 5.51 31.89 -2.86
C CYS A 93 4.02 32.27 -2.95
N ASN A 94 3.14 31.48 -2.32
CA ASN A 94 1.69 31.67 -2.30
C ASN A 94 1.24 31.95 -0.86
N ASP A 95 0.50 33.05 -0.67
CA ASP A 95 0.02 33.52 0.64
C ASP A 95 -1.32 32.88 1.05
N LYS A 96 -1.99 32.18 0.14
CA LYS A 96 -3.34 31.64 0.32
C LYS A 96 -3.40 30.14 0.35
N GLU A 97 -2.50 29.47 -0.37
CA GLU A 97 -2.55 28.02 -0.56
C GLU A 97 -1.22 27.35 -0.19
N PHE A 98 -1.33 26.13 0.32
CA PHE A 98 -0.22 25.33 0.81
C PHE A 98 -0.55 23.84 0.69
N TRP A 99 0.47 22.99 0.87
CA TRP A 99 0.26 21.55 1.02
C TRP A 99 -0.19 21.22 2.44
N ALA A 100 -1.50 21.07 2.63
CA ALA A 100 -2.09 20.63 3.89
C ALA A 100 -1.80 19.15 4.13
N TYR A 101 -1.38 18.82 5.35
CA TYR A 101 -0.99 17.48 5.78
C TYR A 101 -2.01 16.92 6.79
N PHE A 102 -2.39 15.64 6.62
CA PHE A 102 -3.39 14.95 7.42
C PHE A 102 -2.97 13.53 7.79
N HIS A 103 -3.42 13.07 8.95
CA HIS A 103 -3.42 11.66 9.34
C HIS A 103 -4.82 11.07 9.13
N LEU A 104 -4.89 9.86 8.58
CA LEU A 104 -6.14 9.11 8.57
C LEU A 104 -6.32 8.40 9.91
N ASP A 105 -7.29 8.83 10.70
CA ASP A 105 -7.68 8.17 11.96
C ASP A 105 -9.14 7.75 11.91
N ASN A 106 -9.41 6.48 12.19
CA ASN A 106 -10.77 5.91 12.21
C ASN A 106 -11.63 6.26 10.98
N GLY A 107 -11.00 6.33 9.79
CA GLY A 107 -11.66 6.66 8.53
C GLY A 107 -12.01 8.14 8.35
N GLN A 108 -11.42 9.02 9.15
CA GLN A 108 -11.57 10.47 9.06
C GLN A 108 -10.20 11.15 8.98
N TRP A 109 -10.12 12.26 8.25
CA TRP A 109 -8.90 13.06 8.18
C TRP A 109 -8.81 14.03 9.35
N ALA A 110 -7.74 13.89 10.13
CA ALA A 110 -7.31 14.87 11.11
C ALA A 110 -6.09 15.63 10.58
N SER A 111 -6.10 16.96 10.68
CA SER A 111 -4.94 17.77 10.30
C SER A 111 -3.76 17.40 11.19
N ALA A 112 -2.59 17.23 10.58
CA ALA A 112 -1.37 16.93 11.30
C ALA A 112 -0.91 18.15 12.12
N MET A 113 -0.54 17.91 13.38
CA MET A 113 -0.06 18.96 14.29
C MET A 113 1.47 19.10 14.29
N GLU A 114 2.15 18.18 13.61
CA GLU A 114 3.59 18.17 13.46
C GLU A 114 3.98 18.02 11.99
N GLY A 115 5.19 18.47 11.66
CA GLY A 115 5.68 18.46 10.28
C GLY A 115 5.98 17.06 9.76
N VAL A 116 5.99 16.92 8.43
CA VAL A 116 6.26 15.64 7.74
C VAL A 116 7.61 15.02 8.11
N GLY A 117 8.60 15.85 8.49
CA GLY A 117 9.92 15.38 8.92
C GLY A 117 10.03 15.01 10.40
N ALA A 118 8.96 15.17 11.18
CA ALA A 118 8.93 14.80 12.61
C ALA A 118 8.07 13.55 12.85
N TYR A 119 6.95 13.40 12.14
CA TYR A 119 6.03 12.28 12.34
C TYR A 119 6.56 10.98 11.76
N VAL A 120 6.54 9.93 12.59
CA VAL A 120 6.90 8.57 12.23
C VAL A 120 5.60 7.74 12.14
N PRO A 121 5.03 7.55 10.94
CA PRO A 121 3.78 6.82 10.78
C PRO A 121 3.93 5.36 11.22
N ALA A 122 2.86 4.79 11.80
CA ALA A 122 2.81 3.36 12.10
C ALA A 122 2.77 2.53 10.80
N ALA A 123 3.15 1.25 10.89
CA ALA A 123 3.00 0.35 9.75
C ALA A 123 1.53 0.23 9.34
N GLY A 124 1.25 0.45 8.05
CA GLY A 124 -0.10 0.46 7.51
C GLY A 124 -0.87 1.76 7.73
N ALA A 125 -0.25 2.81 8.30
CA ALA A 125 -0.88 4.12 8.39
C ALA A 125 -1.11 4.72 6.99
N VAL A 126 -2.08 5.63 6.89
CA VAL A 126 -2.36 6.38 5.66
C VAL A 126 -2.24 7.86 5.96
N GLU A 127 -1.37 8.51 5.20
CA GLU A 127 -1.05 9.92 5.30
C GLU A 127 -1.63 10.66 4.09
N GLY A 128 -2.22 11.82 4.34
CA GLY A 128 -2.98 12.59 3.36
C GLY A 128 -2.34 13.94 3.08
N PHE A 129 -2.35 14.35 1.81
CA PHE A 129 -1.91 15.66 1.36
C PHE A 129 -2.93 16.29 0.43
N ALA A 130 -3.16 17.59 0.54
CA ALA A 130 -3.97 18.33 -0.41
C ALA A 130 -3.41 19.74 -0.61
N TRP A 131 -3.36 20.21 -1.87
CA TRP A 131 -3.15 21.63 -2.13
C TRP A 131 -4.42 22.36 -1.70
N SER A 132 -4.31 23.19 -0.66
CA SER A 132 -5.45 23.71 0.07
C SER A 132 -5.23 25.16 0.48
N ALA A 133 -6.32 25.92 0.52
CA ALA A 133 -6.36 27.17 1.26
C ALA A 133 -6.69 26.94 2.74
N SER A 134 -6.65 28.00 3.54
CA SER A 134 -7.16 28.01 4.93
C SER A 134 -8.51 28.73 5.03
N ASP A 135 -9.40 28.23 5.90
CA ASP A 135 -10.62 28.92 6.32
C ASP A 135 -10.32 29.99 7.40
N GLU A 136 -11.37 30.66 7.88
CA GLU A 136 -11.28 31.71 8.91
C GLU A 136 -10.70 31.21 10.26
N ASN A 137 -10.73 29.89 10.50
CA ASN A 137 -10.19 29.24 11.69
C ASN A 137 -8.84 28.55 11.41
N PHE A 138 -8.20 28.90 10.29
CA PHE A 138 -6.92 28.33 9.84
C PHE A 138 -6.96 26.83 9.50
N ASN A 139 -8.14 26.24 9.30
CA ASN A 139 -8.25 24.85 8.86
C ASN A 139 -8.09 24.74 7.34
N PRO A 140 -7.41 23.70 6.84
CA PRO A 140 -7.41 23.37 5.42
C PRO A 140 -8.84 23.20 4.86
N THR A 141 -9.12 23.86 3.74
CA THR A 141 -10.41 23.80 3.05
C THR A 141 -10.57 22.56 2.16
N VAL A 142 -9.48 21.92 1.76
CA VAL A 142 -9.47 20.71 0.91
C VAL A 142 -8.96 19.52 1.71
N LYS A 143 -9.68 18.41 1.64
CA LYS A 143 -9.27 17.11 2.20
C LYS A 143 -9.15 16.08 1.08
N PRO A 144 -8.13 15.21 1.10
CA PRO A 144 -8.03 14.12 0.14
C PRO A 144 -9.17 13.11 0.30
N ALA A 145 -9.39 12.24 -0.69
CA ALA A 145 -10.38 11.18 -0.55
C ALA A 145 -9.97 10.18 0.54
N VAL A 146 -10.93 9.72 1.33
CA VAL A 146 -10.65 8.69 2.34
C VAL A 146 -10.39 7.35 1.63
N MET A 147 -9.16 6.84 1.76
CA MET A 147 -8.78 5.51 1.33
C MET A 147 -8.07 4.79 2.46
N THR A 148 -8.58 3.61 2.82
CA THR A 148 -7.91 2.74 3.79
C THR A 148 -6.65 2.14 3.19
N PHE A 149 -5.70 1.76 4.04
CA PHE A 149 -4.47 1.10 3.61
C PHE A 149 -4.74 -0.14 2.76
N ALA A 150 -5.73 -0.96 3.12
CA ALA A 150 -6.10 -2.15 2.36
C ALA A 150 -6.56 -1.81 0.92
N GLN A 151 -7.29 -0.71 0.75
CA GLN A 151 -7.71 -0.24 -0.58
C GLN A 151 -6.49 0.19 -1.41
N LEU A 152 -5.55 0.94 -0.82
CA LEU A 152 -4.31 1.39 -1.47
C LEU A 152 -3.37 0.22 -1.83
N ALA A 153 -3.25 -0.77 -0.95
CA ALA A 153 -2.43 -1.95 -1.21
C ALA A 153 -3.01 -2.79 -2.35
N SER A 154 -4.34 -2.88 -2.46
CA SER A 154 -5.02 -3.62 -3.54
C SER A 154 -4.89 -2.95 -4.91
N SER A 155 -4.88 -1.61 -4.97
CA SER A 155 -4.68 -0.89 -6.22
C SER A 155 -3.22 -0.95 -6.69
N SER A 156 -2.27 -0.92 -5.76
CA SER A 156 -0.83 -1.01 -6.05
C SER A 156 -0.40 -2.41 -6.55
N GLY A 157 -1.12 -3.45 -6.14
CA GLY A 157 -0.86 -4.85 -6.51
C GLY A 157 -1.58 -5.35 -7.77
N SER A 158 -2.33 -4.49 -8.48
CA SER A 158 -3.15 -4.89 -9.64
C SER A 158 -2.37 -5.21 -10.94
N GLY A 159 -1.12 -5.65 -10.81
CA GLY A 159 -0.51 -6.59 -11.76
C GLY A 159 -1.18 -7.97 -11.67
N ALA A 160 -2.50 -8.02 -11.87
CA ALA A 160 -3.40 -9.17 -11.72
C ALA A 160 -3.22 -10.26 -12.81
N GLY A 161 -1.99 -10.45 -13.30
CA GLY A 161 -1.64 -11.51 -14.26
C GLY A 161 -0.92 -12.71 -13.64
N GLN A 162 -0.29 -12.58 -12.47
CA GLN A 162 0.57 -13.63 -11.90
C GLN A 162 -0.19 -14.66 -11.05
N ASN A 163 -1.19 -14.23 -10.27
CA ASN A 163 -1.91 -15.13 -9.35
C ASN A 163 -2.90 -16.07 -10.07
N SER A 164 -3.44 -15.65 -11.21
CA SER A 164 -4.38 -16.47 -12.00
C SER A 164 -3.68 -17.66 -12.67
N VAL A 165 -2.43 -17.49 -13.12
CA VAL A 165 -1.67 -18.56 -13.81
C VAL A 165 -1.31 -19.68 -12.86
N LEU A 166 -0.87 -19.36 -11.64
CA LEU A 166 -0.53 -20.36 -10.62
C LEU A 166 -1.75 -21.17 -10.18
N LEU A 167 -2.91 -20.52 -10.04
CA LEU A 167 -4.18 -21.21 -9.74
C LEU A 167 -4.60 -22.14 -10.89
N ILE A 168 -4.49 -21.70 -12.15
CA ILE A 168 -4.82 -22.52 -13.31
C ILE A 168 -3.88 -23.73 -13.40
N VAL A 169 -2.57 -23.54 -13.20
CA VAL A 169 -1.57 -24.62 -13.21
C VAL A 169 -1.83 -25.62 -12.07
N ALA A 170 -2.17 -25.12 -10.87
CA ALA A 170 -2.52 -25.97 -9.73
C ALA A 170 -3.78 -26.80 -9.99
N ILE A 171 -4.83 -26.22 -10.58
CA ILE A 171 -6.06 -26.93 -10.94
C ILE A 171 -5.78 -28.02 -11.99
N ILE A 172 -5.01 -27.71 -13.04
CA ILE A 172 -4.65 -28.67 -14.09
C ILE A 172 -3.85 -29.83 -13.49
N ALA A 173 -2.88 -29.55 -12.62
CA ALA A 173 -2.10 -30.59 -11.95
C ALA A 173 -2.98 -31.53 -11.10
N VAL A 174 -3.95 -30.99 -10.37
CA VAL A 174 -4.91 -31.79 -9.58
C VAL A 174 -5.77 -32.69 -10.47
N ILE A 175 -6.27 -32.17 -11.59
CA ILE A 175 -7.09 -32.95 -12.55
C ILE A 175 -6.26 -34.09 -13.16
N VAL A 176 -5.01 -33.82 -13.56
CA VAL A 176 -4.10 -34.82 -14.12
C VAL A 176 -3.79 -35.91 -13.11
N ILE A 177 -3.49 -35.54 -11.86
CA ILE A 177 -3.23 -36.49 -10.78
C ILE A 177 -4.47 -37.36 -10.53
N ALA A 178 -5.67 -36.77 -10.43
CA ALA A 178 -6.91 -37.51 -10.25
C ALA A 178 -7.15 -38.51 -11.40
N ALA A 179 -6.92 -38.11 -12.66
CA ALA A 179 -7.04 -38.99 -13.81
C ALA A 179 -6.04 -40.16 -13.77
N LEU A 180 -4.79 -39.90 -13.42
CA LEU A 180 -3.76 -40.94 -13.27
C LEU A 180 -4.10 -41.92 -12.15
N VAL A 181 -4.64 -41.45 -11.02
CA VAL A 181 -5.12 -42.31 -9.93
C VAL A 181 -6.25 -43.22 -10.41
N VAL A 182 -7.24 -42.67 -11.13
CA VAL A 182 -8.34 -43.49 -11.68
C VAL A 182 -7.82 -44.55 -12.66
N LEU A 183 -6.87 -44.19 -13.53
CA LEU A 183 -6.27 -45.13 -14.49
C LEU A 183 -5.48 -46.23 -13.80
N TYR A 184 -4.73 -45.89 -12.75
CA TYR A 184 -3.99 -46.85 -11.93
C TYR A 184 -4.95 -47.82 -11.22
N LEU A 185 -6.01 -47.31 -10.60
CA LEU A 185 -7.04 -48.13 -9.94
C LEU A 185 -7.76 -49.06 -10.91
N ARG A 186 -8.01 -48.63 -12.16
CA ARG A 186 -8.60 -49.47 -13.21
C ARG A 186 -7.67 -50.58 -13.68
N ARG A 187 -6.36 -50.31 -13.78
CA ARG A 187 -5.36 -51.33 -14.16
C ARG A 187 -5.10 -52.33 -13.05
N ALA A 188 -5.09 -51.91 -11.78
CA ALA A 188 -4.87 -52.79 -10.64
C ALA A 188 -6.05 -53.73 -10.32
N LYS A 189 -7.21 -53.49 -10.94
CA LYS A 189 -8.44 -54.30 -10.78
C LYS A 189 -8.67 -55.31 -11.92
N ARG A 190 -7.85 -55.24 -12.98
CA ARG A 190 -7.75 -56.28 -14.02
C ARG A 190 -6.63 -57.23 -13.63
#